data_AF-A0A812RRX7-F1
#
_entry.id   AF-A0A812RRX7-F1
#
_cell.length_a   1.000
_cell.length_b   1.000
_cell.length_c   1.000
_cell.angle_alpha   90.00
_cell.angle_beta   90.00
_cell.angle_gamma   90.00
#
_symmetry.space_group_name_H-M   'P 1'
#
loop_
_entity.id
_entity.type
_entity.pdbx_description
1 polymer ?
#
loop_
_entity_poly.entity_id
_entity_poly.type
_entity_poly.pdbx_seq_one_letter_code
_entity_poly.pdbx_strand_id
1 'polypeptide(L)'
;MFLSESSPVVQQRSSRKYTTEEAVDLHDTVPPDHWCVTRSDLQYLQREVQRAIDVGEIQPPEDGSDDFKDCGEQYGPSIYTVNIQHIMPVTEMAGKVSWALMRHPDGLECELFISHAWQEGIFEFLSKVLHSWPADVRHAWCCMLANPQNLDIGAMLQSPGTSPFALALEASTYVLVVPNRHCSIYTRLWCGYEAYRAHEQGKVIVIARASNRRQIFAAVIRTMLSGSLGILSGMWASQNQAHDWHALLLLVVTFAAFASASLENNRCRIILNNLGTAVSCALLLQWQEIHEVFAFDGYAARVPYMEQHFVILVGASFFILLEVDRVNGRTRTQEALQLSRQFQGSIAHAKCSKASDGHRILMEIGEKMSAVDHAIHVLLAAGMSTPTLREVARAGVDIQNAGHAEVAVPVWAFMTSLVTCGHVVFDSVYMDTPWYCFFFEGVSCVARFALLGILWQSARDERCFILKMMTKIVVLYVLLASPMVFVWEWRASEMHSPSRAWFVIPALVYTSILALSCLGMRRVLALPGHGQCLLQLFLARGRSILPSALSFCALRPGSDSESESAATLLSTDYSSE
;
A
#
# COMPACT_ATOMS: atom_id res chain seq x y z
N MET A 1 8.45 -6.16 -30.20
CA MET A 1 7.56 -6.19 -31.36
C MET A 1 6.14 -5.96 -30.85
N PHE A 2 5.81 -4.71 -30.51
CA PHE A 2 4.48 -4.28 -30.10
C PHE A 2 4.00 -3.32 -31.18
N LEU A 3 3.17 -3.83 -32.07
CA LEU A 3 2.56 -3.03 -33.11
C LEU A 3 1.50 -2.13 -32.48
N SER A 4 1.63 -0.87 -32.85
CA SER A 4 0.64 0.19 -32.79
C SER A 4 -0.73 -0.31 -33.26
N GLU A 5 -1.65 -0.51 -32.32
CA GLU A 5 -3.09 -0.40 -32.57
C GLU A 5 -3.61 0.84 -31.84
N SER A 6 -3.39 2.00 -32.47
CA SER A 6 -4.21 3.18 -32.25
C SER A 6 -5.63 2.86 -32.71
N SER A 7 -6.48 2.42 -31.78
CA SER A 7 -7.90 2.19 -32.06
C SER A 7 -8.57 3.53 -32.48
N PRO A 8 -9.21 3.60 -33.66
CA PRO A 8 -9.71 4.86 -34.25
C PRO A 8 -10.99 5.41 -33.60
N VAL A 9 -11.47 4.83 -32.49
CA VAL A 9 -12.77 5.16 -31.89
C VAL A 9 -12.73 6.40 -30.98
N VAL A 10 -11.56 6.87 -30.55
CA VAL A 10 -11.46 7.95 -29.53
C VAL A 10 -11.45 9.36 -30.15
N GLN A 11 -11.27 9.50 -31.46
CA GLN A 11 -10.98 10.79 -32.09
C GLN A 11 -12.21 11.54 -32.65
N GLN A 12 -13.43 11.00 -32.52
CA GLN A 12 -14.58 11.48 -33.33
C GLN A 12 -15.82 11.98 -32.57
N ARG A 13 -15.79 12.14 -31.23
CA ARG A 13 -17.02 12.47 -30.45
C ARG A 13 -17.20 13.93 -29.99
N SER A 14 -16.25 14.87 -30.14
CA SER A 14 -16.40 16.26 -29.64
C SER A 14 -16.73 17.32 -30.70
N SER A 15 -17.42 16.96 -31.79
CA SER A 15 -17.83 17.94 -32.82
C SER A 15 -19.13 18.66 -32.50
N ARG A 16 -19.90 18.21 -31.50
CA ARG A 16 -21.16 18.83 -31.10
C ARG A 16 -20.87 20.08 -30.26
N LYS A 17 -21.25 21.24 -30.79
CA LYS A 17 -21.32 22.49 -30.03
C LYS A 17 -22.71 22.60 -29.42
N TYR A 18 -22.77 22.89 -28.13
CA TYR A 18 -24.00 23.17 -27.42
C TYR A 18 -24.27 24.68 -27.40
N THR A 19 -25.54 25.07 -27.32
CA THR A 19 -25.89 26.41 -26.84
C THR A 19 -25.76 26.46 -25.31
N THR A 20 -25.74 27.65 -24.71
CA THR A 20 -25.73 27.77 -23.25
C THR A 20 -27.01 27.20 -22.62
N GLU A 21 -28.16 27.35 -23.27
CA GLU A 21 -29.43 26.75 -22.82
C GLU A 21 -29.35 25.22 -22.87
N GLU A 22 -28.86 24.64 -23.97
CA GLU A 22 -28.67 23.18 -24.07
C GLU A 22 -27.67 22.66 -23.03
N ALA A 23 -26.63 23.43 -22.70
CA ALA A 23 -25.67 23.05 -21.68
C ALA A 23 -26.30 23.06 -20.28
N VAL A 24 -27.15 24.04 -19.96
CA VAL A 24 -27.89 24.08 -18.69
C VAL A 24 -28.87 22.90 -18.63
N ASP A 25 -29.69 22.72 -19.67
CA ASP A 25 -30.65 21.61 -19.76
C ASP A 25 -29.97 20.25 -19.61
N LEU A 26 -28.76 20.10 -20.17
CA LEU A 26 -27.99 18.87 -20.06
C LEU A 26 -27.54 18.60 -18.61
N HIS A 27 -27.12 19.62 -17.86
CA HIS A 27 -26.76 19.46 -16.45
C HIS A 27 -27.98 19.28 -15.55
N ASP A 28 -29.16 19.78 -15.95
CA ASP A 28 -30.41 19.53 -15.23
C ASP A 28 -30.95 18.11 -15.51
N THR A 29 -30.71 17.57 -16.71
CA THR A 29 -31.19 16.25 -17.13
C THR A 29 -30.27 15.12 -16.68
N VAL A 30 -28.95 15.29 -16.83
CA VAL A 30 -27.96 14.28 -16.44
C VAL A 30 -27.57 14.51 -14.99
N PRO A 31 -27.82 13.56 -14.08
CA PRO A 31 -27.59 13.79 -12.66
C PRO A 31 -26.07 13.94 -12.35
N PRO A 32 -25.70 14.67 -11.30
CA PRO A 32 -24.29 15.01 -11.03
C PRO A 32 -23.35 13.83 -10.75
N ASP A 33 -23.90 12.72 -10.27
CA ASP A 33 -23.21 11.45 -10.10
C ASP A 33 -22.89 10.75 -11.43
N HIS A 34 -23.34 11.30 -12.56
CA HIS A 34 -23.01 10.84 -13.90
C HIS A 34 -22.01 11.77 -14.63
N TRP A 35 -21.51 12.82 -13.98
CA TRP A 35 -20.56 13.75 -14.59
C TRP A 35 -19.11 13.25 -14.47
N CYS A 36 -18.86 12.02 -14.93
CA CYS A 36 -17.58 11.35 -14.73
C CYS A 36 -16.71 11.33 -16.00
N VAL A 37 -15.42 11.04 -15.78
CA VAL A 37 -14.41 10.88 -16.82
C VAL A 37 -13.78 9.50 -16.74
N THR A 38 -13.19 9.07 -17.86
CA THR A 38 -12.46 7.80 -17.96
C THR A 38 -10.96 7.99 -17.76
N ARG A 39 -10.22 6.89 -17.54
CA ARG A 39 -8.74 6.90 -17.58
C ARG A 39 -8.20 7.48 -18.89
N SER A 40 -8.84 7.17 -20.02
CA SER A 40 -8.45 7.69 -21.33
C SER A 40 -8.64 9.20 -21.45
N ASP A 41 -9.67 9.76 -20.83
CA ASP A 41 -9.89 11.21 -20.83
C ASP A 41 -8.81 11.94 -20.04
N LEU A 42 -8.37 11.39 -18.89
CA LEU A 42 -7.26 11.96 -18.13
C LEU A 42 -5.92 11.88 -18.87
N GLN A 43 -5.65 10.77 -19.57
CA GLN A 43 -4.48 10.65 -20.44
C GLN A 43 -4.53 11.62 -21.63
N TYR A 44 -5.73 11.88 -22.15
CA TYR A 44 -5.94 12.86 -23.20
C TYR A 44 -5.70 14.28 -22.68
N LEU A 45 -6.27 14.63 -21.52
CA LEU A 45 -6.01 15.91 -20.84
C LEU A 45 -4.52 16.12 -20.60
N GLN A 46 -3.79 15.09 -20.17
CA GLN A 46 -2.34 15.17 -19.99
C GLN A 46 -1.62 15.64 -21.26
N ARG A 47 -1.99 15.06 -22.42
CA ARG A 47 -1.38 15.38 -23.71
C ARG A 47 -1.78 16.77 -24.19
N GLU A 48 -3.04 17.17 -24.01
CA GLU A 48 -3.50 18.51 -24.39
C GLU A 48 -2.83 19.59 -23.56
N VAL A 49 -2.71 19.41 -22.24
CA VAL A 49 -2.03 20.37 -21.37
C VAL A 49 -0.54 20.45 -21.73
N GLN A 50 0.14 19.32 -21.96
CA GLN A 50 1.54 19.34 -22.40
C GLN A 50 1.69 20.09 -23.73
N ARG A 51 0.84 19.78 -24.73
CA ARG A 51 0.85 20.47 -26.02
C ARG A 51 0.63 21.98 -25.85
N ALA A 52 -0.34 22.38 -25.02
CA ALA A 52 -0.67 23.77 -24.77
C ALA A 52 0.49 24.52 -24.08
N ILE A 53 1.26 23.86 -23.21
CA ILE A 53 2.50 24.42 -22.66
C ILE A 53 3.55 24.56 -23.76
N ASP A 54 3.77 23.54 -24.57
CA ASP A 54 4.81 23.51 -25.61
C ASP A 54 4.62 24.62 -26.67
N VAL A 55 3.36 24.94 -27.00
CA VAL A 55 3.01 26.01 -27.95
C VAL A 55 2.85 27.38 -27.28
N GLY A 56 2.96 27.47 -25.95
CA GLY A 56 2.84 28.71 -25.19
C GLY A 56 1.41 29.22 -24.98
N GLU A 57 0.39 28.37 -25.16
CA GLU A 57 -1.01 28.66 -24.80
C GLU A 57 -1.19 28.70 -23.27
N ILE A 58 -0.48 27.83 -22.53
CA ILE A 58 -0.44 27.86 -21.07
C ILE A 58 0.87 28.51 -20.60
N GLN A 59 0.77 29.59 -19.83
CA GLN A 59 1.89 30.36 -19.31
C GLN A 59 1.75 30.61 -17.80
N PRO A 60 2.86 30.76 -17.06
CA PRO A 60 2.83 31.18 -15.68
C PRO A 60 2.05 32.48 -15.51
N PRO A 61 1.12 32.56 -14.54
CA PRO A 61 0.42 33.79 -14.21
C PRO A 61 1.40 34.93 -13.87
N GLU A 62 1.08 36.16 -14.30
CA GLU A 62 1.91 37.34 -14.03
C GLU A 62 2.01 37.69 -12.53
N ASP A 63 1.02 37.28 -11.73
CA ASP A 63 0.97 37.51 -10.29
C ASP A 63 1.92 36.60 -9.48
N GLY A 64 2.62 35.68 -10.15
CA GLY A 64 3.54 34.73 -9.52
C GLY A 64 2.85 33.69 -8.64
N SER A 65 1.53 33.51 -8.76
CA SER A 65 0.77 32.53 -7.98
C SER A 65 1.15 31.08 -8.31
N ASP A 66 1.71 30.84 -9.50
CA ASP A 66 2.09 29.52 -9.99
C ASP A 66 3.32 29.59 -10.91
N ASP A 67 4.50 29.38 -10.32
CA ASP A 67 5.75 29.31 -11.07
C ASP A 67 6.11 27.86 -11.44
N PHE A 68 5.49 27.38 -12.51
CA PHE A 68 5.75 26.03 -13.02
C PHE A 68 6.90 25.97 -14.04
N LYS A 69 7.54 27.09 -14.38
CA LYS A 69 8.74 27.11 -15.24
C LYS A 69 9.93 26.45 -14.52
N ASP A 70 10.09 26.73 -13.24
CA ASP A 70 11.20 26.20 -12.42
C ASP A 70 10.93 24.80 -11.85
N CYS A 71 9.66 24.37 -11.84
CA CYS A 71 9.25 23.12 -11.24
C CYS A 71 9.46 21.88 -12.13
N GLY A 72 9.73 22.08 -13.43
CA GLY A 72 10.02 21.03 -14.39
C GLY A 72 8.82 20.18 -14.84
N GLU A 73 9.05 19.34 -15.86
CA GLU A 73 8.08 18.42 -16.49
C GLU A 73 7.37 17.47 -15.51
N GLN A 74 7.89 17.30 -14.28
CA GLN A 74 7.37 16.36 -13.31
C GLN A 74 6.04 16.80 -12.68
N TYR A 75 5.85 18.11 -12.42
CA TYR A 75 4.70 18.61 -11.66
C TYR A 75 3.71 19.36 -12.55
N GLY A 76 4.21 20.15 -13.49
CA GLY A 76 3.37 20.97 -14.38
C GLY A 76 2.69 22.16 -13.65
N PRO A 77 1.87 22.93 -14.39
CA PRO A 77 1.08 24.03 -13.84
C PRO A 77 0.07 23.54 -12.80
N SER A 78 -0.29 24.43 -11.88
CA SER A 78 -1.38 24.21 -10.94
C SER A 78 -2.71 23.99 -11.65
N ILE A 79 -3.62 23.29 -10.99
CA ILE A 79 -4.98 23.10 -11.52
C ILE A 79 -5.72 24.43 -11.69
N TYR A 80 -5.45 25.45 -10.86
CA TYR A 80 -5.99 26.80 -11.09
C TYR A 80 -5.60 27.34 -12.47
N THR A 81 -4.31 27.28 -12.80
CA THR A 81 -3.78 27.74 -14.10
C THR A 81 -4.37 26.95 -15.26
N VAL A 82 -4.38 25.61 -15.16
CA VAL A 82 -4.95 24.73 -16.20
C VAL A 82 -6.44 24.99 -16.38
N ASN A 83 -7.18 25.22 -15.30
CA ASN A 83 -8.60 25.49 -15.37
C ASN A 83 -8.88 26.77 -16.17
N ILE A 84 -8.20 27.86 -15.81
CA ILE A 84 -8.41 29.19 -16.40
C ILE A 84 -7.91 29.24 -17.85
N GLN A 85 -6.72 28.70 -18.13
CA GLN A 85 -6.06 28.89 -19.42
C GLN A 85 -6.38 27.77 -20.42
N HIS A 86 -6.97 26.65 -19.99
CA HIS A 86 -7.26 25.53 -20.88
C HIS A 86 -8.68 24.96 -20.74
N ILE A 87 -9.08 24.49 -19.55
CA ILE A 87 -10.39 23.81 -19.38
C ILE A 87 -11.54 24.77 -19.69
N MET A 88 -11.53 25.98 -19.11
CA MET A 88 -12.56 26.99 -19.33
C MET A 88 -12.64 27.42 -20.81
N PRO A 89 -11.55 27.81 -21.50
CA PRO A 89 -11.60 28.14 -22.92
C PRO A 89 -12.14 27.01 -23.81
N VAL A 90 -11.72 25.76 -23.57
CA VAL A 90 -12.18 24.61 -24.35
C VAL A 90 -13.67 24.36 -24.13
N THR A 91 -14.12 24.39 -22.88
CA THR A 91 -15.54 24.15 -22.55
C THR A 91 -16.45 25.33 -22.93
N GLU A 92 -15.94 26.56 -22.94
CA GLU A 92 -16.66 27.75 -23.44
C GLU A 92 -16.97 27.58 -24.93
N MET A 93 -15.96 27.19 -25.73
CA MET A 93 -16.14 26.91 -27.16
C MET A 93 -17.10 25.74 -27.45
N ALA A 94 -17.27 24.84 -26.48
CA ALA A 94 -18.22 23.73 -26.56
C ALA A 94 -19.63 24.10 -26.11
N GLY A 95 -19.88 25.34 -25.65
CA GLY A 95 -21.21 25.79 -25.20
C GLY A 95 -21.37 25.89 -23.69
N LYS A 96 -20.26 25.95 -22.92
CA LYS A 96 -20.21 26.02 -21.44
C LYS A 96 -20.54 24.73 -20.70
N VAL A 97 -20.68 23.63 -21.43
CA VAL A 97 -20.85 22.29 -20.84
C VAL A 97 -19.59 21.87 -20.06
N SER A 98 -19.72 21.11 -18.97
CA SER A 98 -18.56 20.56 -18.25
C SER A 98 -17.69 19.68 -19.15
N TRP A 99 -16.41 19.52 -18.81
CA TRP A 99 -15.51 18.65 -19.58
C TRP A 99 -16.04 17.21 -19.62
N ALA A 100 -16.58 16.71 -18.51
CA ALA A 100 -17.16 15.37 -18.44
C ALA A 100 -18.31 15.18 -19.44
N LEU A 101 -19.32 16.06 -19.42
CA LEU A 101 -20.49 15.96 -20.30
C LEU A 101 -20.19 16.38 -21.74
N MET A 102 -19.18 17.21 -21.96
CA MET A 102 -18.64 17.49 -23.31
C MET A 102 -18.13 16.21 -23.97
N ARG A 103 -17.50 15.32 -23.19
CA ARG A 103 -16.92 14.06 -23.66
C ARG A 103 -17.95 12.93 -23.69
N HIS A 104 -18.86 12.92 -22.71
CA HIS A 104 -19.85 11.87 -22.47
C HIS A 104 -21.22 12.49 -22.17
N PRO A 105 -21.97 12.92 -23.19
CA PRO A 105 -23.23 13.64 -22.99
C PRO A 105 -24.33 12.79 -22.37
N ASP A 106 -24.27 11.46 -22.52
CA ASP A 106 -25.20 10.52 -21.87
C ASP A 106 -24.89 10.32 -20.38
N GLY A 107 -23.76 10.85 -19.89
CA GLY A 107 -23.26 10.63 -18.54
C GLY A 107 -22.56 9.27 -18.35
N LEU A 108 -21.78 9.18 -17.28
CA LEU A 108 -21.05 7.98 -16.84
C LEU A 108 -21.19 7.83 -15.32
N GLU A 109 -21.72 6.69 -14.86
CA GLU A 109 -21.91 6.39 -13.44
C GLU A 109 -20.61 6.58 -12.61
N CYS A 110 -20.73 7.26 -11.46
CA CYS A 110 -19.61 7.49 -10.56
C CYS A 110 -19.28 6.25 -9.72
N GLU A 111 -18.09 5.71 -9.93
CA GLU A 111 -17.53 4.60 -9.13
C GLU A 111 -16.36 5.07 -8.24
N LEU A 112 -15.63 6.10 -8.67
CA LEU A 112 -14.47 6.67 -7.97
C LEU A 112 -14.64 8.18 -7.78
N PHE A 113 -14.63 8.65 -6.54
CA PHE A 113 -14.58 10.08 -6.23
C PHE A 113 -13.15 10.53 -5.97
N ILE A 114 -12.67 11.57 -6.66
CA ILE A 114 -11.31 12.11 -6.49
C ILE A 114 -11.35 13.37 -5.61
N SER A 115 -10.77 13.28 -4.42
CA SER A 115 -10.61 14.39 -3.46
C SER A 115 -9.21 14.98 -3.58
N HIS A 116 -9.11 16.26 -3.91
CA HIS A 116 -7.84 16.87 -4.31
C HIS A 116 -7.77 18.40 -4.11
N ALA A 117 -6.57 18.98 -4.16
CA ALA A 117 -6.34 20.41 -3.98
C ALA A 117 -6.02 21.11 -5.31
N TRP A 118 -6.63 22.27 -5.57
CA TRP A 118 -6.40 22.98 -6.84
C TRP A 118 -5.01 23.61 -6.98
N GLN A 119 -4.26 23.74 -5.88
CA GLN A 119 -2.88 24.25 -5.91
C GLN A 119 -1.87 23.19 -6.39
N GLU A 120 -2.26 21.92 -6.49
CA GLU A 120 -1.35 20.86 -6.92
C GLU A 120 -1.02 20.99 -8.42
N GLY A 121 0.16 20.51 -8.80
CA GLY A 121 0.55 20.43 -10.20
C GLY A 121 -0.26 19.36 -10.94
N ILE A 122 -0.75 19.70 -12.13
CA ILE A 122 -1.60 18.81 -12.94
C ILE A 122 -0.91 17.49 -13.31
N PHE A 123 0.40 17.49 -13.58
CA PHE A 123 1.12 16.25 -13.92
C PHE A 123 1.39 15.39 -12.68
N GLU A 124 1.60 16.01 -11.51
CA GLU A 124 1.64 15.31 -10.23
C GLU A 124 0.30 14.62 -9.97
N PHE A 125 -0.81 15.37 -10.08
CA PHE A 125 -2.16 14.87 -9.93
C PHE A 125 -2.44 13.68 -10.87
N LEU A 126 -2.25 13.87 -12.18
CA LEU A 126 -2.54 12.85 -13.20
C LEU A 126 -1.70 11.59 -12.99
N SER A 127 -0.41 11.74 -12.67
CA SER A 127 0.49 10.62 -12.38
C SER A 127 0.00 9.79 -11.19
N LYS A 128 -0.41 10.45 -10.10
CA LYS A 128 -0.91 9.80 -8.88
C LYS A 128 -2.26 9.11 -9.12
N VAL A 129 -3.20 9.81 -9.76
CA VAL A 129 -4.54 9.29 -10.04
C VAL A 129 -4.48 8.09 -10.98
N LEU A 130 -3.80 8.21 -12.13
CA LEU A 130 -3.70 7.13 -13.12
C LEU A 130 -3.01 5.89 -12.54
N HIS A 131 -2.00 6.07 -11.68
CA HIS A 131 -1.32 4.95 -11.06
C HIS A 131 -2.15 4.28 -9.94
N SER A 132 -2.96 5.05 -9.22
CA SER A 132 -3.70 4.58 -8.04
C SER A 132 -5.15 4.22 -8.32
N TRP A 133 -5.58 4.32 -9.57
CA TRP A 133 -6.92 3.99 -10.01
C TRP A 133 -7.25 2.51 -9.72
N PRO A 134 -8.30 2.20 -8.94
CA PRO A 134 -8.70 0.82 -8.63
C PRO A 134 -8.95 -0.02 -9.87
N ALA A 135 -8.53 -1.29 -9.87
CA ALA A 135 -8.59 -2.13 -11.08
C ALA A 135 -10.03 -2.49 -11.49
N ASP A 136 -10.94 -2.46 -10.53
CA ASP A 136 -12.37 -2.78 -10.63
C ASP A 136 -13.25 -1.59 -11.03
N VAL A 137 -12.69 -0.38 -11.15
CA VAL A 137 -13.43 0.87 -11.40
C VAL A 137 -13.12 1.44 -12.79
N ARG A 138 -14.14 1.95 -13.49
CA ARG A 138 -14.03 2.49 -14.86
C ARG A 138 -14.10 4.00 -14.94
N HIS A 139 -14.95 4.64 -14.13
CA HIS A 139 -15.20 6.08 -14.22
C HIS A 139 -14.86 6.79 -12.90
N ALA A 140 -14.43 8.03 -13.02
CA ALA A 140 -14.12 8.86 -11.86
C ALA A 140 -14.74 10.25 -11.96
N TRP A 141 -15.20 10.75 -10.82
CA TRP A 141 -15.65 12.12 -10.66
C TRP A 141 -14.49 12.98 -10.13
N CYS A 142 -14.22 14.10 -10.80
CA CYS A 142 -13.18 15.05 -10.43
C CYS A 142 -13.68 16.47 -10.62
N CYS A 143 -13.65 17.29 -9.57
CA CYS A 143 -14.37 18.56 -9.52
C CYS A 143 -14.00 19.56 -10.62
N MET A 144 -12.74 19.57 -11.10
CA MET A 144 -12.30 20.46 -12.19
C MET A 144 -12.85 20.06 -13.57
N LEU A 145 -13.24 18.80 -13.75
CA LEU A 145 -13.73 18.26 -15.03
C LEU A 145 -15.24 18.01 -15.02
N ALA A 146 -15.79 17.65 -13.86
CA ALA A 146 -17.19 17.31 -13.68
C ALA A 146 -18.09 18.55 -13.61
N ASN A 147 -17.68 19.57 -12.87
CA ASN A 147 -18.49 20.78 -12.72
C ASN A 147 -18.37 21.67 -13.98
N PRO A 148 -19.45 22.35 -14.39
CA PRO A 148 -19.42 23.28 -15.52
C PRO A 148 -18.69 24.58 -15.13
N GLN A 149 -17.41 24.67 -15.47
CA GLN A 149 -16.50 25.76 -15.06
C GLN A 149 -16.92 27.16 -15.57
N ASN A 150 -17.73 27.21 -16.63
CA ASN A 150 -18.24 28.45 -17.23
C ASN A 150 -19.71 28.78 -16.85
N LEU A 151 -20.37 27.94 -16.05
CA LEU A 151 -21.72 28.20 -15.52
C LEU A 151 -21.65 28.62 -14.03
N ASP A 152 -22.79 28.98 -13.45
CA ASP A 152 -22.86 29.38 -12.05
C ASP A 152 -22.81 28.17 -11.10
N ILE A 153 -21.60 27.67 -10.84
CA ILE A 153 -21.36 26.62 -9.84
C ILE A 153 -21.77 27.10 -8.43
N GLY A 154 -21.75 28.42 -8.17
CA GLY A 154 -22.13 28.98 -6.87
C GLY A 154 -23.58 28.64 -6.49
N ALA A 155 -24.49 28.66 -7.47
CA ALA A 155 -25.88 28.24 -7.29
C ALA A 155 -25.97 26.75 -6.90
N MET A 156 -25.16 25.89 -7.53
CA MET A 156 -25.11 24.44 -7.26
C MET A 156 -24.53 24.09 -5.87
N LEU A 157 -23.84 25.04 -5.22
CA LEU A 157 -23.18 24.85 -3.91
C LEU A 157 -23.94 25.51 -2.75
N GLN A 158 -25.16 25.99 -2.99
CA GLN A 158 -25.98 26.59 -1.93
C GLN A 158 -26.36 25.59 -0.84
N SER A 159 -26.55 24.31 -1.17
CA SER A 159 -26.84 23.27 -0.19
C SER A 159 -25.79 22.15 -0.31
N PRO A 160 -24.79 22.09 0.61
CA PRO A 160 -23.69 21.14 0.51
C PRO A 160 -24.16 19.69 0.34
N GLY A 161 -25.16 19.25 1.11
CA GLY A 161 -25.74 17.89 1.03
C GLY A 161 -26.42 17.52 -0.29
N THR A 162 -26.82 18.49 -1.11
CA THR A 162 -27.41 18.26 -2.45
C THR A 162 -26.51 18.74 -3.58
N SER A 163 -25.29 19.17 -3.25
CA SER A 163 -24.32 19.62 -4.23
C SER A 163 -23.85 18.47 -5.13
N PRO A 164 -23.34 18.77 -6.34
CA PRO A 164 -22.71 17.77 -7.21
C PRO A 164 -21.67 16.90 -6.50
N PHE A 165 -20.93 17.49 -5.56
CA PHE A 165 -19.92 16.80 -4.74
C PHE A 165 -20.57 15.71 -3.88
N ALA A 166 -21.64 16.04 -3.15
CA ALA A 166 -22.28 15.11 -2.22
C ALA A 166 -22.95 13.94 -2.97
N LEU A 167 -23.62 14.23 -4.09
CA LEU A 167 -24.31 13.23 -4.90
C LEU A 167 -23.31 12.27 -5.57
N ALA A 168 -22.25 12.79 -6.18
CA ALA A 168 -21.22 11.94 -6.79
C ALA A 168 -20.48 11.10 -5.76
N LEU A 169 -20.19 11.64 -4.58
CA LEU A 169 -19.55 10.89 -3.50
C LEU A 169 -20.48 9.78 -2.99
N GLU A 170 -21.78 10.06 -2.88
CA GLU A 170 -22.80 9.07 -2.52
C GLU A 170 -22.86 7.88 -3.45
N ALA A 171 -22.81 8.12 -4.76
CA ALA A 171 -22.76 7.07 -5.76
C ALA A 171 -21.43 6.30 -5.75
N SER A 172 -20.31 6.95 -5.43
CA SER A 172 -18.97 6.34 -5.51
C SER A 172 -18.76 5.14 -4.58
N THR A 173 -17.94 4.18 -5.00
CA THR A 173 -17.49 3.07 -4.15
C THR A 173 -16.23 3.45 -3.37
N TYR A 174 -15.35 4.21 -4.00
CA TYR A 174 -14.05 4.60 -3.46
C TYR A 174 -13.88 6.11 -3.44
N VAL A 175 -13.16 6.61 -2.44
CA VAL A 175 -12.64 7.97 -2.42
C VAL A 175 -11.12 7.91 -2.54
N LEU A 176 -10.58 8.49 -3.61
CA LEU A 176 -9.13 8.61 -3.81
C LEU A 176 -8.68 10.02 -3.42
N VAL A 177 -7.93 10.08 -2.33
CA VAL A 177 -7.33 11.30 -1.79
C VAL A 177 -5.99 11.53 -2.45
N VAL A 178 -5.81 12.66 -3.13
CA VAL A 178 -4.58 12.98 -3.85
C VAL A 178 -3.70 13.92 -3.01
N PRO A 179 -2.65 13.41 -2.35
CA PRO A 179 -1.67 14.27 -1.69
C PRO A 179 -0.87 15.04 -2.74
N ASN A 180 -0.34 16.19 -2.35
CA ASN A 180 0.51 17.03 -3.20
C ASN A 180 1.65 17.66 -2.39
N ARG A 181 2.64 18.21 -3.08
CA ARG A 181 3.82 18.81 -2.43
C ARG A 181 3.53 20.11 -1.66
N HIS A 182 2.46 20.84 -1.98
CA HIS A 182 2.23 22.20 -1.46
C HIS A 182 1.63 22.18 -0.05
N CYS A 183 0.47 21.54 0.11
CA CYS A 183 -0.25 21.48 1.38
C CYS A 183 -1.15 20.24 1.45
N SER A 184 -1.53 19.86 2.67
CA SER A 184 -2.58 18.86 2.87
C SER A 184 -3.90 19.34 2.27
N ILE A 185 -4.60 18.45 1.57
CA ILE A 185 -5.93 18.75 1.04
C ILE A 185 -6.92 19.10 2.16
N TYR A 186 -6.71 18.59 3.39
CA TYR A 186 -7.57 18.85 4.55
C TYR A 186 -7.36 20.23 5.17
N THR A 187 -6.46 21.04 4.61
CA THR A 187 -6.46 22.49 4.86
C THR A 187 -7.59 23.20 4.13
N ARG A 188 -8.29 22.53 3.21
CA ARG A 188 -9.45 23.04 2.45
C ARG A 188 -10.74 22.44 2.99
N LEU A 189 -11.70 23.29 3.34
CA LEU A 189 -12.93 22.88 4.02
C LEU A 189 -13.82 21.97 3.16
N TRP A 190 -13.87 22.18 1.83
CA TRP A 190 -14.58 21.28 0.92
C TRP A 190 -14.01 19.86 0.93
N CYS A 191 -12.68 19.69 1.00
CA CYS A 191 -12.07 18.36 1.15
C CYS A 191 -12.35 17.74 2.53
N GLY A 192 -12.47 18.57 3.58
CA GLY A 192 -12.97 18.15 4.88
C GLY A 192 -14.43 17.65 4.82
N TYR A 193 -15.28 18.34 4.07
CA TYR A 193 -16.66 17.93 3.82
C TYR A 193 -16.76 16.62 3.01
N GLU A 194 -15.89 16.43 2.02
CA GLU A 194 -15.78 15.16 1.29
C GLU A 194 -15.39 14.01 2.24
N ALA A 195 -14.45 14.24 3.17
CA ALA A 195 -14.11 13.26 4.20
C ALA A 195 -15.28 12.96 5.15
N TYR A 196 -16.08 13.98 5.49
CA TYR A 196 -17.31 13.82 6.28
C TYR A 196 -18.33 12.92 5.56
N ARG A 197 -18.66 13.21 4.30
CA ARG A 197 -19.61 12.41 3.52
C ARG A 197 -19.11 10.98 3.32
N ALA A 198 -17.81 10.82 3.05
CA ALA A 198 -17.17 9.52 2.96
C ALA A 198 -17.20 8.75 4.29
N HIS A 199 -17.11 9.45 5.42
CA HIS A 199 -17.26 8.85 6.73
C HIS A 199 -18.67 8.31 6.94
N GLU A 200 -19.68 9.18 6.80
CA GLU A 200 -21.09 8.89 7.03
C GLU A 200 -21.60 7.72 6.19
N GLN A 201 -21.16 7.64 4.93
CA GLN A 201 -21.58 6.60 3.99
C GLN A 201 -20.69 5.35 4.05
N GLY A 202 -19.75 5.27 5.00
CA GLY A 202 -18.88 4.10 5.16
C GLY A 202 -17.94 3.84 3.98
N LYS A 203 -17.59 4.86 3.20
CA LYS A 203 -16.75 4.72 1.99
C LYS A 203 -15.32 4.32 2.34
N VAL A 204 -14.69 3.60 1.42
CA VAL A 204 -13.26 3.26 1.47
C VAL A 204 -12.45 4.45 0.93
N ILE A 205 -11.65 5.05 1.80
CA ILE A 205 -10.78 6.18 1.45
C ILE A 205 -9.34 5.66 1.28
N VAL A 206 -8.72 5.93 0.16
CA VAL A 206 -7.34 5.51 -0.16
C VAL A 206 -6.48 6.69 -0.58
N ILE A 207 -5.20 6.66 -0.21
CA ILE A 207 -4.24 7.69 -0.61
C ILE A 207 -3.66 7.35 -1.99
N ALA A 208 -3.70 8.32 -2.90
CA ALA A 208 -3.06 8.23 -4.21
C ALA A 208 -1.53 8.33 -4.07
N ARG A 209 -0.82 7.60 -4.93
CA ARG A 209 0.64 7.55 -4.97
C ARG A 209 1.15 7.63 -6.40
N ALA A 210 2.31 8.23 -6.58
CA ALA A 210 2.96 8.25 -7.89
C ALA A 210 3.60 6.89 -8.23
N SER A 211 3.79 6.63 -9.52
CA SER A 211 4.52 5.43 -9.97
C SER A 211 5.98 5.49 -9.53
N ASN A 212 6.43 4.48 -8.80
CA ASN A 212 7.82 4.32 -8.36
C ASN A 212 8.58 3.24 -9.17
N ARG A 213 8.07 2.84 -10.34
CA ARG A 213 8.64 1.77 -11.18
C ARG A 213 10.11 1.98 -11.51
N ARG A 214 10.53 3.22 -11.86
CA ARG A 214 11.94 3.54 -12.15
C ARG A 214 12.84 3.33 -10.93
N GLN A 215 12.36 3.70 -9.74
CA GLN A 215 13.11 3.54 -8.49
C GLN A 215 13.22 2.06 -8.10
N ILE A 216 12.14 1.29 -8.29
CA ILE A 216 12.15 -0.17 -8.10
C ILE A 216 13.13 -0.82 -9.07
N PHE A 217 13.06 -0.49 -10.35
CA PHE A 217 13.94 -1.05 -11.37
C PHE A 217 15.42 -0.76 -11.08
N ALA A 218 15.76 0.47 -10.70
CA ALA A 218 17.11 0.83 -10.29
C ALA A 218 17.59 0.04 -9.05
N ALA A 219 16.71 -0.16 -8.06
CA ALA A 219 17.04 -0.96 -6.88
C ALA A 219 17.27 -2.44 -7.23
N VAL A 220 16.41 -3.02 -8.07
CA VAL A 220 16.55 -4.40 -8.55
C VAL A 220 17.85 -4.59 -9.33
N ILE A 221 18.16 -3.70 -10.28
CA ILE A 221 19.43 -3.77 -11.05
C ILE A 221 20.63 -3.76 -10.10
N ARG A 222 20.65 -2.82 -9.14
CA ARG A 222 21.76 -2.72 -8.19
C ARG A 222 21.96 -4.02 -7.40
N THR A 223 20.88 -4.62 -6.93
CA THR A 223 20.94 -5.86 -6.16
C THR A 223 21.32 -7.04 -7.03
N MET A 224 20.85 -7.10 -8.29
CA MET A 224 21.29 -8.12 -9.25
C MET A 224 22.79 -8.01 -9.57
N LEU A 225 23.32 -6.80 -9.74
CA LEU A 225 24.77 -6.59 -9.91
C LEU A 225 25.57 -7.10 -8.71
N SER A 226 25.06 -6.91 -7.50
CA SER A 226 25.65 -7.49 -6.28
C SER A 226 25.65 -9.02 -6.32
N GLY A 227 24.55 -9.63 -6.78
CA GLY A 227 24.47 -11.07 -7.02
C GLY A 227 25.49 -11.56 -8.04
N SER A 228 25.67 -10.85 -9.16
CA SER A 228 26.68 -11.18 -10.17
C SER A 228 28.10 -11.14 -9.61
N LEU A 229 28.42 -10.16 -8.76
CA LEU A 229 29.70 -10.13 -8.04
C LEU A 229 29.85 -11.35 -7.10
N GLY A 230 28.78 -11.72 -6.41
CA GLY A 230 28.71 -12.93 -5.59
C GLY A 230 29.01 -14.21 -6.38
N ILE A 231 28.43 -14.37 -7.58
CA ILE A 231 28.73 -15.49 -8.49
C ILE A 231 30.22 -15.52 -8.83
N LEU A 232 30.80 -14.38 -9.23
CA LEU A 232 32.23 -14.31 -9.59
C LEU A 232 33.13 -14.68 -8.40
N SER A 233 32.80 -14.19 -7.20
CA SER A 233 33.50 -14.58 -5.96
C SER A 233 33.34 -16.08 -5.66
N GLY A 234 32.13 -16.61 -5.86
CA GLY A 234 31.82 -18.03 -5.76
C GLY A 234 32.71 -18.90 -6.64
N MET A 235 32.76 -18.56 -7.94
CA MET A 235 33.61 -19.22 -8.93
C MET A 235 35.09 -19.18 -8.53
N TRP A 236 35.59 -18.00 -8.14
CA TRP A 236 37.00 -17.84 -7.77
C TRP A 236 37.38 -18.68 -6.54
N ALA A 237 36.54 -18.69 -5.50
CA ALA A 237 36.84 -19.49 -4.31
C ALA A 237 36.65 -21.01 -4.54
N SER A 238 35.74 -21.42 -5.43
CA SER A 238 35.61 -22.83 -5.84
C SER A 238 36.87 -23.35 -6.55
N GLN A 239 37.55 -22.50 -7.32
CA GLN A 239 38.80 -22.86 -8.00
C GLN A 239 40.00 -22.98 -7.06
N ASN A 240 39.99 -22.25 -5.95
CA ASN A 240 41.13 -22.16 -5.04
C ASN A 240 41.04 -23.07 -3.81
N GLN A 241 40.11 -24.02 -3.76
CA GLN A 241 39.87 -24.89 -2.60
C GLN A 241 39.80 -24.09 -1.28
N ALA A 242 39.06 -22.97 -1.29
CA ALA A 242 38.86 -22.17 -0.09
C ALA A 242 38.18 -23.01 1.01
N HIS A 243 38.57 -22.79 2.28
CA HIS A 243 38.00 -23.45 3.45
C HIS A 243 36.46 -23.45 3.49
N ASP A 244 35.86 -24.50 4.08
CA ASP A 244 34.43 -24.67 4.28
C ASP A 244 33.82 -23.62 5.24
N TRP A 245 33.48 -22.45 4.70
CA TRP A 245 32.78 -21.39 5.43
C TRP A 245 31.25 -21.39 5.22
N HIS A 246 30.68 -22.45 4.63
CA HIS A 246 29.28 -22.51 4.20
C HIS A 246 28.28 -22.19 5.31
N ALA A 247 28.42 -22.82 6.48
CA ALA A 247 27.54 -22.60 7.64
C ALA A 247 27.61 -21.14 8.15
N LEU A 248 28.81 -20.54 8.17
CA LEU A 248 29.01 -19.15 8.55
C LEU A 248 28.33 -18.21 7.54
N LEU A 249 28.49 -18.46 6.24
CA LEU A 249 27.87 -17.66 5.18
C LEU A 249 26.34 -17.76 5.23
N LEU A 250 25.77 -18.93 5.53
CA LEU A 250 24.33 -19.09 5.74
C LEU A 250 23.83 -18.30 6.96
N LEU A 251 24.60 -18.26 8.04
CA LEU A 251 24.29 -17.44 9.21
C LEU A 251 24.34 -15.95 8.89
N VAL A 252 25.31 -15.51 8.09
CA VAL A 252 25.38 -14.13 7.58
C VAL A 252 24.16 -13.78 6.73
N VAL A 253 23.73 -14.68 5.84
CA VAL A 253 22.51 -14.50 5.02
C VAL A 253 21.27 -14.39 5.90
N THR A 254 21.11 -15.30 6.87
CA THR A 254 19.96 -15.33 7.78
C THR A 254 19.92 -14.07 8.64
N PHE A 255 21.07 -13.64 9.18
CA PHE A 255 21.19 -12.41 9.94
C PHE A 255 20.88 -11.18 9.07
N ALA A 256 21.42 -11.10 7.86
CA ALA A 256 21.17 -9.99 6.94
C ALA A 256 19.69 -9.90 6.55
N ALA A 257 19.04 -11.03 6.31
CA ALA A 257 17.60 -11.12 6.04
C ALA A 257 16.78 -10.57 7.22
N PHE A 258 17.05 -11.06 8.44
CA PHE A 258 16.34 -10.63 9.65
C PHE A 258 16.57 -9.16 9.97
N ALA A 259 17.84 -8.71 9.92
CA ALA A 259 18.20 -7.33 10.19
C ALA A 259 17.59 -6.38 9.14
N SER A 260 17.62 -6.74 7.86
CA SER A 260 17.05 -5.90 6.79
C SER A 260 15.52 -5.79 6.89
N ALA A 261 14.83 -6.87 7.24
CA ALA A 261 13.38 -6.86 7.48
C ALA A 261 12.99 -6.05 8.73
N SER A 262 13.87 -5.97 9.73
CA SER A 262 13.58 -5.32 11.02
C SER A 262 13.99 -3.85 11.08
N LEU A 263 14.94 -3.41 10.25
CA LEU A 263 15.48 -2.05 10.27
C LEU A 263 14.59 -1.06 9.49
N GLU A 264 14.44 0.14 10.02
CA GLU A 264 13.77 1.25 9.32
C GLU A 264 14.74 2.09 8.47
N ASN A 265 16.05 2.02 8.78
CA ASN A 265 17.06 2.81 8.08
C ASN A 265 17.29 2.28 6.66
N ASN A 266 16.90 3.09 5.67
CA ASN A 266 17.06 2.79 4.25
C ASN A 266 18.49 2.45 3.83
N ARG A 267 19.52 3.12 4.37
CA ARG A 267 20.91 2.87 3.99
C ARG A 267 21.39 1.52 4.47
N CYS A 268 21.06 1.16 5.71
CA CYS A 268 21.39 -0.14 6.28
C CYS A 268 20.71 -1.27 5.52
N ARG A 269 19.42 -1.11 5.17
CA ARG A 269 18.69 -2.10 4.35
C ARG A 269 19.37 -2.34 3.00
N ILE A 270 19.82 -1.28 2.31
CA ILE A 270 20.52 -1.40 1.02
C ILE A 270 21.80 -2.24 1.16
N ILE A 271 22.61 -1.95 2.19
CA ILE A 271 23.87 -2.66 2.45
C ILE A 271 23.58 -4.13 2.74
N LEU A 272 22.65 -4.42 3.65
CA LEU A 272 22.28 -5.78 4.04
C LEU A 272 21.67 -6.58 2.87
N ASN A 273 20.83 -5.96 2.06
CA ASN A 273 20.21 -6.63 0.91
C ASN A 273 21.24 -6.96 -0.17
N ASN A 274 22.16 -6.05 -0.46
CA ASN A 274 23.23 -6.30 -1.42
C ASN A 274 24.20 -7.36 -0.91
N LEU A 275 24.60 -7.30 0.37
CA LEU A 275 25.45 -8.30 1.00
C LEU A 275 24.78 -9.68 1.01
N GLY A 276 23.54 -9.77 1.46
CA GLY A 276 22.77 -11.01 1.50
C GLY A 276 22.59 -11.64 0.12
N THR A 277 22.33 -10.83 -0.90
CA THR A 277 22.26 -11.31 -2.30
C THR A 277 23.61 -11.83 -2.79
N ALA A 278 24.69 -11.09 -2.56
CA ALA A 278 26.04 -11.49 -2.98
C ALA A 278 26.47 -12.81 -2.32
N VAL A 279 26.26 -12.94 -1.00
CA VAL A 279 26.60 -14.16 -0.26
C VAL A 279 25.72 -15.34 -0.70
N SER A 280 24.42 -15.13 -0.89
CA SER A 280 23.51 -16.19 -1.39
C SER A 280 23.95 -16.69 -2.78
N CYS A 281 24.31 -15.78 -3.68
CA CYS A 281 24.79 -16.14 -5.02
C CYS A 281 26.18 -16.82 -5.02
N ALA A 282 27.06 -16.48 -4.07
CA ALA A 282 28.32 -17.20 -3.88
C ALA A 282 28.10 -18.63 -3.38
N LEU A 283 27.18 -18.81 -2.42
CA LEU A 283 26.80 -20.11 -1.88
C LEU A 283 26.23 -21.06 -2.95
N LEU A 284 25.49 -20.55 -3.95
CA LEU A 284 24.97 -21.35 -5.07
C LEU A 284 26.07 -22.09 -5.87
N LEU A 285 27.32 -21.63 -5.82
CA LEU A 285 28.42 -22.24 -6.56
C LEU A 285 29.36 -23.05 -5.69
N GLN A 286 29.52 -22.66 -4.42
CA GLN A 286 30.50 -23.27 -3.52
C GLN A 286 29.93 -24.48 -2.77
N TRP A 287 28.64 -24.43 -2.42
CA TRP A 287 28.07 -25.41 -1.51
C TRP A 287 27.67 -26.69 -2.25
N GLN A 288 28.61 -27.64 -2.34
CA GLN A 288 28.40 -28.96 -2.97
C GLN A 288 28.03 -30.08 -1.98
N GLU A 289 28.28 -29.89 -0.68
CA GLU A 289 28.07 -30.94 0.31
C GLU A 289 26.60 -31.14 0.68
N ILE A 290 26.10 -32.35 0.42
CA ILE A 290 24.85 -32.89 0.94
C ILE A 290 25.20 -33.58 2.26
N HIS A 291 25.05 -32.91 3.39
CA HIS A 291 24.99 -33.60 4.67
C HIS A 291 23.61 -34.26 4.84
N GLU A 292 23.54 -35.31 5.66
CA GLU A 292 22.41 -36.23 5.86
C GLU A 292 21.08 -35.60 6.34
N VAL A 293 20.92 -34.28 6.28
CA VAL A 293 19.69 -33.58 6.70
C VAL A 293 18.47 -33.97 5.85
N PHE A 294 18.69 -34.41 4.61
CA PHE A 294 17.65 -34.96 3.71
C PHE A 294 18.01 -36.34 3.15
N ALA A 295 19.08 -36.98 3.64
CA ALA A 295 19.47 -38.31 3.19
C ALA A 295 18.58 -39.35 3.88
N PHE A 296 17.35 -39.50 3.39
CA PHE A 296 16.57 -40.70 3.67
C PHE A 296 17.18 -41.87 2.90
N ASP A 297 17.26 -43.05 3.52
CA ASP A 297 17.72 -44.27 2.85
C ASP A 297 16.91 -44.49 1.56
N GLY A 298 17.58 -44.44 0.40
CA GLY A 298 16.94 -44.57 -0.94
C GLY A 298 16.74 -43.25 -1.71
N TYR A 299 17.04 -42.09 -1.13
CA TYR A 299 16.96 -40.81 -1.85
C TYR A 299 18.09 -40.72 -2.89
N ALA A 300 17.75 -40.46 -4.17
CA ALA A 300 18.76 -40.21 -5.18
C ALA A 300 19.54 -38.94 -4.79
N ALA A 301 20.87 -39.01 -4.69
CA ALA A 301 21.75 -37.91 -4.26
C ALA A 301 21.55 -36.59 -5.03
N ARG A 302 20.86 -36.60 -6.17
CA ARG A 302 20.52 -35.39 -6.93
C ARG A 302 19.38 -34.57 -6.34
N VAL A 303 18.44 -35.17 -5.61
CA VAL A 303 17.25 -34.45 -5.12
C VAL A 303 17.60 -33.47 -4.00
N PRO A 304 18.36 -33.85 -2.93
CA PRO A 304 18.74 -32.91 -1.87
C PRO A 304 19.58 -31.75 -2.40
N TYR A 305 20.44 -32.04 -3.39
CA TYR A 305 21.22 -31.03 -4.11
C TYR A 305 20.30 -30.00 -4.80
N MET A 306 19.29 -30.45 -5.56
CA MET A 306 18.36 -29.56 -6.25
C MET A 306 17.53 -28.72 -5.26
N GLU A 307 17.10 -29.31 -4.15
CA GLU A 307 16.35 -28.63 -3.10
C GLU A 307 17.16 -27.54 -2.42
N GLN A 308 18.39 -27.85 -2.02
CA GLN A 308 19.30 -26.88 -1.43
C GLN A 308 19.52 -25.68 -2.37
N HIS A 309 19.82 -25.94 -3.64
CA HIS A 309 20.04 -24.88 -4.63
C HIS A 309 18.78 -24.05 -4.87
N PHE A 310 17.61 -24.70 -4.87
CA PHE A 310 16.33 -23.99 -4.96
C PHE A 310 16.12 -23.07 -3.74
N VAL A 311 16.38 -23.54 -2.52
CA VAL A 311 16.24 -22.73 -1.30
C VAL A 311 17.19 -21.53 -1.31
N ILE A 312 18.45 -21.73 -1.71
CA ILE A 312 19.42 -20.62 -1.82
C ILE A 312 18.99 -19.63 -2.90
N LEU A 313 18.48 -20.09 -4.05
CA LEU A 313 17.96 -19.22 -5.11
C LEU A 313 16.75 -18.41 -4.63
N VAL A 314 15.83 -19.05 -3.90
CA VAL A 314 14.70 -18.38 -3.25
C VAL A 314 15.21 -17.35 -2.23
N GLY A 315 16.26 -17.67 -1.46
CA GLY A 315 16.94 -16.75 -0.56
C GLY A 315 17.54 -15.52 -1.27
N ALA A 316 18.19 -15.71 -2.42
CA ALA A 316 18.70 -14.59 -3.23
C ALA A 316 17.55 -13.71 -3.75
N SER A 317 16.46 -14.32 -4.22
CA SER A 317 15.26 -13.58 -4.68
C SER A 317 14.58 -12.80 -3.55
N PHE A 318 14.65 -13.29 -2.31
CA PHE A 318 14.07 -12.64 -1.14
C PHE A 318 14.70 -11.26 -0.88
N PHE A 319 16.01 -11.11 -1.04
CA PHE A 319 16.66 -9.80 -0.90
C PHE A 319 16.28 -8.81 -2.00
N ILE A 320 15.98 -9.29 -3.20
CA ILE A 320 15.43 -8.45 -4.27
C ILE A 320 14.04 -7.95 -3.85
N LEU A 321 13.19 -8.82 -3.29
CA LEU A 321 11.88 -8.43 -2.77
C LEU A 321 11.99 -7.45 -1.57
N LEU A 322 12.97 -7.62 -0.69
CA LEU A 322 13.23 -6.67 0.41
C LEU A 322 13.58 -5.27 -0.09
N GLU A 323 14.27 -5.15 -1.23
CA GLU A 323 14.51 -3.85 -1.87
C GLU A 323 13.25 -3.24 -2.48
N VAL A 324 12.38 -4.07 -3.06
CA VAL A 324 11.06 -3.63 -3.55
C VAL A 324 10.24 -3.07 -2.39
N ASP A 325 10.18 -3.79 -1.26
CA ASP A 325 9.49 -3.34 -0.05
C ASP A 325 10.08 -2.05 0.51
N ARG A 326 11.41 -1.92 0.55
CA ARG A 326 12.10 -0.70 0.99
C ARG A 326 11.71 0.52 0.14
N VAL A 327 11.74 0.39 -1.19
CA VAL A 327 11.37 1.47 -2.11
C VAL A 327 9.90 1.85 -1.95
N ASN A 328 9.01 0.86 -1.88
CA ASN A 328 7.58 1.07 -1.66
C ASN A 328 7.29 1.76 -0.31
N GLY A 329 7.98 1.34 0.76
CA GLY A 329 7.88 1.96 2.08
C GLY A 329 8.28 3.43 2.04
N ARG A 330 9.41 3.76 1.39
CA ARG A 330 9.88 5.15 1.25
C ARG A 330 8.86 6.04 0.54
N THR A 331 8.33 5.61 -0.60
CA THR A 331 7.34 6.40 -1.36
C THR A 331 6.11 6.67 -0.49
N ARG A 332 5.61 5.66 0.25
CA ARG A 332 4.43 5.82 1.11
C ARG A 332 4.67 6.81 2.25
N THR A 333 5.83 6.77 2.90
CA THR A 333 6.16 7.76 3.94
C THR A 333 6.15 9.18 3.37
N GLN A 334 6.62 9.38 2.13
CA GLN A 334 6.59 10.68 1.49
C GLN A 334 5.16 11.17 1.22
N GLU A 335 4.27 10.31 0.71
CA GLU A 335 2.87 10.67 0.45
C GLU A 335 2.10 10.95 1.76
N ALA A 336 2.37 10.20 2.83
CA ALA A 336 1.79 10.45 4.14
C ALA A 336 2.24 11.81 4.72
N LEU A 337 3.54 12.13 4.58
CA LEU A 337 4.09 13.43 4.99
C LEU A 337 3.49 14.59 4.19
N GLN A 338 3.27 14.40 2.89
CA GLN A 338 2.58 15.38 2.06
C GLN A 338 1.15 15.60 2.53
N LEU A 339 0.41 14.52 2.82
CA LEU A 339 -0.97 14.60 3.30
C LEU A 339 -1.09 15.18 4.71
N SER A 340 -0.07 15.08 5.56
CA SER A 340 -0.08 15.69 6.91
C SER A 340 0.44 17.12 6.92
N ARG A 341 1.06 17.61 5.83
CA ARG A 341 1.72 18.92 5.80
C ARG A 341 0.71 20.05 6.07
N GLN A 342 0.99 20.86 7.09
CA GLN A 342 0.15 22.00 7.53
C GLN A 342 -1.25 21.62 8.05
N PHE A 343 -1.59 20.34 8.15
CA PHE A 343 -2.84 19.92 8.77
C PHE A 343 -2.70 19.97 10.29
N GLN A 344 -3.60 20.70 10.96
CA GLN A 344 -3.55 20.94 12.40
C GLN A 344 -4.28 19.86 13.22
N GLY A 345 -4.61 18.72 12.61
CA GLY A 345 -5.30 17.61 13.27
C GLY A 345 -6.82 17.70 13.26
N SER A 346 -7.40 18.86 12.92
CA SER A 346 -8.85 19.03 12.79
C SER A 346 -9.25 19.84 11.56
N ILE A 347 -10.37 19.48 10.95
CA ILE A 347 -11.01 20.25 9.87
C ILE A 347 -11.55 21.60 10.36
N ALA A 348 -11.65 21.84 11.67
CA ALA A 348 -12.02 23.13 12.23
C ALA A 348 -11.09 24.27 11.78
N HIS A 349 -9.84 23.95 11.47
CA HIS A 349 -8.83 24.90 11.00
C HIS A 349 -8.77 25.02 9.47
N ALA A 350 -9.62 24.29 8.75
CA ALA A 350 -9.66 24.30 7.30
C ALA A 350 -10.25 25.61 6.76
N LYS A 351 -9.73 26.07 5.62
CA LYS A 351 -10.11 27.34 4.99
C LYS A 351 -11.09 27.09 3.84
N CYS A 352 -11.97 28.07 3.60
CA CYS A 352 -12.85 28.11 2.44
C CYS A 352 -12.69 29.44 1.72
N SER A 353 -12.68 29.43 0.38
CA SER A 353 -12.59 30.64 -0.43
C SER A 353 -13.81 31.55 -0.27
N LYS A 354 -15.00 30.96 -0.07
CA LYS A 354 -16.25 31.68 0.20
C LYS A 354 -16.68 31.43 1.65
N ALA A 355 -16.77 32.50 2.44
CA ALA A 355 -17.14 32.40 3.85
C ALA A 355 -18.55 31.83 4.05
N SER A 356 -19.49 32.14 3.16
CA SER A 356 -20.86 31.62 3.21
C SER A 356 -20.91 30.10 3.01
N ASP A 357 -20.17 29.57 2.05
CA ASP A 357 -20.02 28.12 1.83
C ASP A 357 -19.43 27.46 3.07
N GLY A 358 -18.40 28.08 3.67
CA GLY A 358 -17.77 27.56 4.86
C GLY A 358 -18.72 27.47 6.06
N HIS A 359 -19.56 28.49 6.26
CA HIS A 359 -20.59 28.44 7.29
C HIS A 359 -21.60 27.31 7.05
N ARG A 360 -22.09 27.13 5.82
CA ARG A 360 -23.05 26.07 5.48
C ARG A 360 -22.46 24.67 5.69
N ILE A 361 -21.20 24.46 5.29
CA ILE A 361 -20.49 23.19 5.49
C ILE A 361 -20.34 22.88 6.99
N LEU A 362 -19.85 23.84 7.77
CA LEU A 362 -19.64 23.64 9.20
C LEU A 362 -20.97 23.39 9.93
N MET A 363 -22.04 24.06 9.53
CA MET A 363 -23.40 23.83 10.04
C MET A 363 -23.90 22.41 9.75
N GLU A 364 -23.65 21.87 8.55
CA GLU A 364 -24.09 20.52 8.19
C GLU A 364 -23.27 19.43 8.90
N ILE A 365 -21.97 19.66 9.09
CA ILE A 365 -21.10 18.74 9.85
C ILE A 365 -21.52 18.72 11.32
N GLY A 366 -21.76 19.90 11.92
CA GLY A 366 -22.24 20.05 13.28
C GLY A 366 -21.40 19.26 14.31
N GLU A 367 -22.07 18.48 15.14
CA GLU A 367 -21.46 17.69 16.23
C GLU A 367 -20.60 16.51 15.73
N LYS A 368 -20.70 16.14 14.45
CA LYS A 368 -19.99 14.99 13.88
C LYS A 368 -18.53 15.30 13.51
N MET A 369 -18.07 16.53 13.72
CA MET A 369 -16.71 16.96 13.38
C MET A 369 -15.62 16.03 13.95
N SER A 370 -15.78 15.59 15.20
CA SER A 370 -14.84 14.65 15.84
C SER A 370 -14.75 13.29 15.13
N ALA A 371 -15.86 12.80 14.59
CA ALA A 371 -15.90 11.56 13.82
C ALA A 371 -15.20 11.70 12.45
N VAL A 372 -15.26 12.89 11.86
CA VAL A 372 -14.54 13.23 10.61
C VAL A 372 -13.05 13.31 10.88
N ASP A 373 -12.66 14.03 11.92
CA ASP A 373 -11.26 14.15 12.34
C ASP A 373 -10.68 12.76 12.66
N HIS A 374 -11.46 11.87 13.31
CA HIS A 374 -11.09 10.48 13.50
C HIS A 374 -10.89 9.73 12.18
N ALA A 375 -11.77 9.91 11.20
CA ALA A 375 -11.65 9.25 9.90
C ALA A 375 -10.40 9.69 9.11
N ILE A 376 -10.06 10.98 9.20
CA ILE A 376 -8.85 11.57 8.62
C ILE A 376 -7.61 11.10 9.38
N HIS A 377 -7.67 11.05 10.71
CA HIS A 377 -6.60 10.49 11.53
C HIS A 377 -6.31 9.03 11.13
N VAL A 378 -7.35 8.21 10.97
CA VAL A 378 -7.21 6.82 10.49
C VAL A 378 -6.55 6.77 9.11
N LEU A 379 -6.96 7.65 8.18
CA LEU A 379 -6.35 7.73 6.85
C LEU A 379 -4.86 8.07 6.94
N LEU A 380 -4.49 9.08 7.74
CA LEU A 380 -3.11 9.53 7.92
C LEU A 380 -2.25 8.47 8.60
N ALA A 381 -2.78 7.81 9.64
CA ALA A 381 -2.06 6.81 10.41
C ALA A 381 -1.89 5.49 9.65
N ALA A 382 -2.96 4.97 9.05
CA ALA A 382 -2.96 3.66 8.39
C ALA A 382 -2.56 3.72 6.91
N GLY A 383 -2.70 4.88 6.24
CA GLY A 383 -2.54 5.02 4.79
C GLY A 383 -3.80 4.68 3.97
N MET A 384 -4.90 4.36 4.65
CA MET A 384 -6.25 4.16 4.11
C MET A 384 -7.27 4.27 5.25
N SER A 385 -8.53 4.57 4.96
CA SER A 385 -9.61 4.64 5.96
C SER A 385 -10.80 3.81 5.50
N THR A 386 -10.97 2.64 6.11
CA THR A 386 -12.10 1.72 5.89
C THR A 386 -13.00 1.67 7.13
N PRO A 387 -14.27 1.23 7.01
CA PRO A 387 -15.12 1.01 8.18
C PRO A 387 -14.45 0.12 9.25
N THR A 388 -13.81 -0.97 8.83
CA THR A 388 -13.10 -1.90 9.73
C THR A 388 -11.94 -1.21 10.45
N LEU A 389 -11.07 -0.48 9.74
CA LEU A 389 -9.96 0.23 10.36
C LEU A 389 -10.41 1.34 11.31
N ARG A 390 -11.52 2.03 11.00
CA ARG A 390 -12.12 3.02 11.90
C ARG A 390 -12.62 2.37 13.19
N GLU A 391 -13.26 1.20 13.10
CA GLU A 391 -13.67 0.40 14.27
C GLU A 391 -12.47 -0.06 15.10
N VAL A 392 -11.44 -0.60 14.46
CA VAL A 392 -10.21 -1.07 15.11
C VAL A 392 -9.50 0.08 15.84
N ALA A 393 -9.39 1.25 15.21
CA ALA A 393 -8.81 2.44 15.84
C ALA A 393 -9.64 2.94 17.03
N ARG A 394 -10.98 2.93 16.94
CA ARG A 394 -11.85 3.28 18.07
C ARG A 394 -11.69 2.32 19.26
N ALA A 395 -11.33 1.07 18.99
CA ALA A 395 -11.04 0.09 20.03
C ALA A 395 -9.65 0.27 20.69
N GLY A 396 -8.91 1.33 20.35
CA GLY A 396 -7.62 1.66 20.95
C GLY A 396 -6.42 0.90 20.36
N VAL A 397 -6.61 0.16 19.26
CA VAL A 397 -5.51 -0.55 18.58
C VAL A 397 -4.72 0.44 17.72
N ASP A 398 -3.40 0.40 17.82
CA ASP A 398 -2.50 1.20 16.99
C ASP A 398 -2.56 0.72 15.54
N ILE A 399 -3.08 1.60 14.68
CA ILE A 399 -3.26 1.37 13.24
C ILE A 399 -2.14 1.99 12.39
N GLN A 400 -1.02 2.41 12.99
CA GLN A 400 0.10 2.95 12.23
C GLN A 400 0.54 1.99 11.12
N ASN A 401 0.54 2.50 9.88
CA ASN A 401 0.83 1.77 8.66
C ASN A 401 -0.03 0.51 8.46
N ALA A 402 -1.24 0.41 9.03
CA ALA A 402 -2.09 -0.77 8.91
C ALA A 402 -2.49 -1.10 7.46
N GLY A 403 -2.69 -0.08 6.62
CA GLY A 403 -2.97 -0.21 5.18
C GLY A 403 -1.75 -0.55 4.32
N HIS A 404 -0.62 -0.92 4.93
CA HIS A 404 0.60 -1.31 4.25
C HIS A 404 1.16 -2.62 4.81
N ALA A 405 1.28 -3.62 3.94
CA ALA A 405 2.11 -4.81 4.20
C ALA A 405 3.36 -4.83 3.31
N GLU A 406 4.45 -5.35 3.86
CA GLU A 406 5.64 -5.79 3.12
C GLU A 406 5.35 -7.19 2.55
N VAL A 407 5.79 -7.46 1.33
CA VAL A 407 5.45 -8.70 0.60
C VAL A 407 6.58 -9.72 0.59
N ALA A 408 7.81 -9.33 0.91
CA ALA A 408 8.98 -10.21 0.81
C ALA A 408 8.83 -11.49 1.63
N VAL A 409 8.47 -11.38 2.92
CA VAL A 409 8.34 -12.55 3.81
C VAL A 409 7.16 -13.45 3.41
N PRO A 410 5.94 -12.93 3.15
CA PRO A 410 4.84 -13.76 2.66
C PRO A 410 5.13 -14.44 1.33
N VAL A 411 5.75 -13.74 0.37
CA VAL A 411 6.11 -14.34 -0.94
C VAL A 411 7.15 -15.43 -0.75
N TRP A 412 8.17 -15.21 0.09
CA TRP A 412 9.17 -16.23 0.43
C TRP A 412 8.54 -17.47 1.10
N ALA A 413 7.60 -17.26 2.03
CA ALA A 413 6.83 -18.33 2.66
C ALA A 413 6.01 -19.14 1.64
N PHE A 414 5.46 -18.50 0.61
CA PHE A 414 4.79 -19.21 -0.48
C PHE A 414 5.77 -19.90 -1.44
N MET A 415 6.92 -19.31 -1.75
CA MET A 415 7.90 -19.96 -2.64
C MET A 415 8.48 -21.24 -2.03
N THR A 416 8.73 -21.25 -0.72
CA THR A 416 9.14 -22.47 0.00
C THR A 416 8.06 -23.55 0.03
N SER A 417 6.80 -23.21 -0.27
CA SER A 417 5.71 -24.19 -0.38
C SER A 417 5.89 -25.13 -1.57
N LEU A 418 6.56 -24.67 -2.64
CA LEU A 418 6.83 -25.51 -3.81
C LEU A 418 7.76 -26.68 -3.44
N VAL A 419 8.73 -26.44 -2.55
CA VAL A 419 9.60 -27.49 -2.01
C VAL A 419 8.79 -28.49 -1.19
N THR A 420 7.95 -28.01 -0.26
CA THR A 420 7.10 -28.90 0.55
C THR A 420 6.14 -29.72 -0.32
N CYS A 421 5.58 -29.14 -1.39
CA CYS A 421 4.75 -29.90 -2.33
C CYS A 421 5.55 -30.98 -3.06
N GLY A 422 6.80 -30.67 -3.45
CA GLY A 422 7.73 -31.63 -4.02
C GLY A 422 7.99 -32.80 -3.08
N HIS A 423 8.27 -32.51 -1.80
CA HIS A 423 8.44 -33.53 -0.74
C HIS A 423 7.22 -34.43 -0.61
N VAL A 424 6.03 -33.85 -0.47
CA VAL A 424 4.77 -34.61 -0.36
C VAL A 424 4.56 -35.56 -1.55
N VAL A 425 4.79 -35.08 -2.77
CA VAL A 425 4.64 -35.91 -3.98
C VAL A 425 5.71 -37.00 -4.02
N PHE A 426 6.96 -36.65 -3.74
CA PHE A 426 8.07 -37.58 -3.78
C PHE A 426 7.92 -38.69 -2.74
N ASP A 427 7.65 -38.33 -1.49
CA ASP A 427 7.44 -39.26 -0.39
C ASP A 427 6.24 -40.18 -0.64
N SER A 428 5.15 -39.64 -1.23
CA SER A 428 3.97 -40.45 -1.56
C SER A 428 4.21 -41.50 -2.65
N VAL A 429 5.20 -41.29 -3.52
CA VAL A 429 5.46 -42.15 -4.68
C VAL A 429 6.63 -43.10 -4.45
N TYR A 430 7.67 -42.67 -3.72
CA TYR A 430 8.97 -43.32 -3.73
C TYR A 430 9.45 -43.86 -2.37
N MET A 431 8.79 -43.57 -1.25
CA MET A 431 9.35 -43.83 0.08
C MET A 431 8.41 -44.61 1.02
N ASP A 432 9.01 -45.39 1.94
CA ASP A 432 8.38 -46.02 3.11
C ASP A 432 8.23 -45.01 4.28
N THR A 433 8.04 -43.72 3.99
CA THR A 433 7.89 -42.69 5.02
C THR A 433 6.61 -42.95 5.81
N PRO A 434 6.61 -42.86 7.15
CA PRO A 434 5.40 -43.04 7.92
C PRO A 434 4.27 -42.10 7.46
N TRP A 435 3.05 -42.63 7.33
CA TRP A 435 1.89 -41.90 6.80
C TRP A 435 1.63 -40.54 7.45
N TYR A 436 2.02 -40.37 8.72
CA TYR A 436 1.82 -39.13 9.46
C TYR A 436 2.72 -37.99 8.94
N CYS A 437 3.91 -38.26 8.41
CA CYS A 437 4.79 -37.24 7.83
C CYS A 437 4.12 -36.59 6.61
N PHE A 438 3.69 -37.42 5.66
CA PHE A 438 2.91 -37.01 4.49
C PHE A 438 1.63 -36.26 4.90
N PHE A 439 0.93 -36.73 5.94
CA PHE A 439 -0.29 -36.08 6.41
C PHE A 439 -0.04 -34.63 6.86
N PHE A 440 0.96 -34.40 7.73
CA PHE A 440 1.23 -33.05 8.25
C PHE A 440 1.76 -32.10 7.16
N GLU A 441 2.61 -32.57 6.26
CA GLU A 441 3.07 -31.78 5.13
C GLU A 441 1.93 -31.45 4.16
N GLY A 442 1.07 -32.43 3.87
CA GLY A 442 -0.13 -32.25 3.06
C GLY A 442 -1.08 -31.21 3.67
N VAL A 443 -1.33 -31.26 4.98
CA VAL A 443 -2.09 -30.25 5.72
C VAL A 443 -1.46 -28.86 5.58
N SER A 444 -0.12 -28.77 5.71
CA SER A 444 0.60 -27.50 5.54
C SER A 444 0.42 -26.94 4.12
N CYS A 445 0.56 -27.78 3.09
CA CYS A 445 0.36 -27.39 1.69
C CYS A 445 -1.07 -26.90 1.43
N VAL A 446 -2.09 -27.66 1.86
CA VAL A 446 -3.50 -27.27 1.72
C VAL A 446 -3.77 -25.94 2.42
N ALA A 447 -3.23 -25.75 3.63
CA ALA A 447 -3.41 -24.50 4.37
C ALA A 447 -2.82 -23.29 3.62
N ARG A 448 -1.66 -23.44 2.99
CA ARG A 448 -1.01 -22.38 2.20
C ARG A 448 -1.78 -22.05 0.92
N PHE A 449 -2.28 -23.05 0.19
CA PHE A 449 -3.12 -22.79 -1.00
C PHE A 449 -4.46 -22.14 -0.63
N ALA A 450 -5.10 -22.59 0.45
CA ALA A 450 -6.30 -21.95 0.97
C ALA A 450 -6.05 -20.49 1.37
N LEU A 451 -4.91 -20.22 2.02
CA LEU A 451 -4.50 -18.86 2.39
C LEU A 451 -4.28 -17.96 1.17
N LEU A 452 -3.69 -18.49 0.10
CA LEU A 452 -3.56 -17.74 -1.17
C LEU A 452 -4.94 -17.41 -1.77
N GLY A 453 -5.88 -18.36 -1.72
CA GLY A 453 -7.27 -18.14 -2.12
C GLY A 453 -7.96 -17.04 -1.31
N ILE A 454 -7.80 -17.04 0.01
CA ILE A 454 -8.33 -15.98 0.89
C ILE A 454 -7.70 -14.63 0.55
N LEU A 455 -6.37 -14.56 0.43
CA LEU A 455 -5.67 -13.32 0.05
C LEU A 455 -6.19 -12.73 -1.27
N TRP A 456 -6.55 -13.57 -2.24
CA TRP A 456 -7.13 -13.11 -3.50
C TRP A 456 -8.52 -12.50 -3.32
N GLN A 457 -9.34 -13.08 -2.44
CA GLN A 457 -10.74 -12.67 -2.24
C GLN A 457 -10.93 -11.53 -1.23
N SER A 458 -10.00 -11.39 -0.27
CA SER A 458 -10.09 -10.39 0.79
C SER A 458 -10.06 -8.95 0.27
N ALA A 459 -10.70 -8.04 0.99
CA ALA A 459 -10.57 -6.60 0.77
C ALA A 459 -9.13 -6.12 1.05
N ARG A 460 -8.79 -4.91 0.59
CA ARG A 460 -7.41 -4.40 0.62
C ARG A 460 -6.82 -4.27 2.03
N ASP A 461 -7.61 -3.84 3.00
CA ASP A 461 -7.22 -3.72 4.41
C ASP A 461 -7.01 -5.11 5.04
N GLU A 462 -7.93 -6.05 4.81
CA GLU A 462 -7.81 -7.45 5.26
C GLU A 462 -6.58 -8.14 4.64
N ARG A 463 -6.27 -7.90 3.36
CA ARG A 463 -5.02 -8.39 2.75
C ARG A 463 -3.80 -7.86 3.48
N CYS A 464 -3.78 -6.57 3.84
CA CYS A 464 -2.66 -5.98 4.56
C CYS A 464 -2.52 -6.60 5.97
N PHE A 465 -3.65 -6.81 6.66
CA PHE A 465 -3.68 -7.52 7.92
C PHE A 465 -3.09 -8.94 7.81
N ILE A 466 -3.58 -9.75 6.86
CA ILE A 466 -3.11 -11.13 6.65
C ILE A 466 -1.61 -11.14 6.36
N LEU A 467 -1.12 -10.31 5.44
CA LEU A 467 0.30 -10.27 5.07
C LEU A 467 1.20 -9.82 6.25
N LYS A 468 0.74 -8.88 7.07
CA LYS A 468 1.46 -8.48 8.31
C LYS A 468 1.50 -9.61 9.32
N MET A 469 0.36 -10.25 9.56
CA MET A 469 0.25 -11.39 10.47
C MET A 469 1.16 -12.54 10.02
N MET A 470 1.10 -12.91 8.73
CA MET A 470 2.00 -13.89 8.11
C MET A 470 3.45 -13.53 8.36
N THR A 471 3.86 -12.28 8.08
CA THR A 471 5.24 -11.83 8.29
C THR A 471 5.70 -12.10 9.72
N LYS A 472 4.91 -11.76 10.73
CA LYS A 472 5.30 -11.92 12.14
C LYS A 472 5.35 -13.38 12.58
N ILE A 473 4.33 -14.16 12.20
CA ILE A 473 4.27 -15.58 12.57
C ILE A 473 5.40 -16.35 11.86
N VAL A 474 5.66 -16.08 10.58
CA VAL A 474 6.74 -16.72 9.82
C VAL A 474 8.11 -16.30 10.36
N VAL A 475 8.34 -15.02 10.67
CA VAL A 475 9.61 -14.59 11.29
C VAL A 475 9.81 -15.26 12.64
N LEU A 476 8.78 -15.34 13.48
CA LEU A 476 8.87 -16.05 14.76
C LEU A 476 9.19 -17.53 14.55
N TYR A 477 8.53 -18.19 13.59
CA TYR A 477 8.81 -19.58 13.22
C TYR A 477 10.27 -19.76 12.79
N VAL A 478 10.78 -18.92 11.89
CA VAL A 478 12.17 -18.98 11.42
C VAL A 478 13.16 -18.73 12.55
N LEU A 479 12.91 -17.75 13.42
CA LEU A 479 13.79 -17.46 14.57
C LEU A 479 13.88 -18.65 15.54
N LEU A 480 12.79 -19.39 15.72
CA LEU A 480 12.77 -20.57 16.59
C LEU A 480 13.38 -21.80 15.89
N ALA A 481 13.19 -21.94 14.58
CA ALA A 481 13.66 -23.07 13.79
C ALA A 481 15.16 -22.98 13.44
N SER A 482 15.68 -21.79 13.10
CA SER A 482 17.06 -21.62 12.61
C SER A 482 18.15 -22.09 13.59
N PRO A 483 18.08 -21.82 14.92
CA PRO A 483 19.04 -22.37 15.86
C PRO A 483 18.98 -23.90 15.96
N MET A 484 17.79 -24.48 15.82
CA MET A 484 17.62 -25.94 15.83
C MET A 484 18.28 -26.57 14.60
N VAL A 485 18.07 -25.98 13.42
CA VAL A 485 18.74 -26.40 12.17
C VAL A 485 20.27 -26.27 12.31
N PHE A 486 20.75 -25.17 12.89
CA PHE A 486 22.20 -24.99 13.10
C PHE A 486 22.81 -26.05 14.03
N VAL A 487 22.16 -26.32 15.18
CA VAL A 487 22.64 -27.34 16.13
C VAL A 487 22.58 -28.73 15.49
N TRP A 488 21.57 -28.98 14.67
CA TRP A 488 21.43 -30.21 13.90
C TRP A 488 22.58 -30.41 12.93
N GLU A 489 22.84 -29.43 12.06
CA GLU A 489 23.94 -29.46 11.09
C GLU A 489 25.30 -29.63 11.79
N TRP A 490 25.50 -28.92 12.89
CA TRP A 490 26.73 -29.02 13.67
C TRP A 490 26.95 -30.41 14.29
N ARG A 491 25.87 -31.12 14.61
CA ARG A 491 25.89 -32.45 15.25
C ARG A 491 25.38 -33.56 14.34
N ALA A 492 25.38 -33.35 13.02
CA ALA A 492 24.79 -34.28 12.05
C ALA A 492 25.39 -35.69 12.18
N SER A 493 26.67 -35.80 12.55
CA SER A 493 27.36 -37.08 12.80
C SER A 493 26.87 -37.87 14.03
N GLU A 494 26.11 -37.26 14.95
CA GLU A 494 25.64 -37.87 16.20
C GLU A 494 24.13 -38.18 16.22
N MET A 495 23.37 -37.71 15.23
CA MET A 495 21.90 -37.63 15.32
C MET A 495 21.21 -38.38 14.16
N HIS A 496 20.78 -39.62 14.39
CA HIS A 496 20.33 -40.53 13.32
C HIS A 496 18.87 -40.43 12.86
N SER A 497 18.06 -39.44 13.30
CA SER A 497 16.69 -39.31 12.77
C SER A 497 16.05 -37.94 13.03
N PRO A 498 15.56 -37.22 11.99
CA PRO A 498 14.87 -35.94 12.16
C PRO A 498 13.73 -36.07 13.17
N SER A 499 13.73 -35.20 14.18
CA SER A 499 12.71 -35.24 15.22
C SER A 499 11.31 -35.09 14.59
N ARG A 500 10.35 -35.95 15.00
CA ARG A 500 8.96 -35.93 14.51
C ARG A 500 8.28 -34.55 14.62
N ALA A 501 8.78 -33.68 15.50
CA ALA A 501 8.31 -32.31 15.67
C ALA A 501 8.50 -31.43 14.41
N TRP A 502 9.46 -31.75 13.55
CA TRP A 502 9.80 -30.94 12.37
C TRP A 502 8.65 -30.82 11.37
N PHE A 503 7.88 -31.90 11.16
CA PHE A 503 6.74 -31.90 10.23
C PHE A 503 5.49 -31.26 10.84
N VAL A 504 5.34 -31.32 12.16
CA VAL A 504 4.16 -30.83 12.88
C VAL A 504 4.17 -29.31 13.01
N ILE A 505 5.34 -28.68 13.22
CA ILE A 505 5.44 -27.24 13.45
C ILE A 505 4.94 -26.42 12.24
N PRO A 506 5.38 -26.68 10.98
CA PRO A 506 4.85 -25.97 9.81
C PRO A 506 3.35 -26.17 9.65
N ALA A 507 2.83 -27.38 9.87
CA ALA A 507 1.39 -27.63 9.81
C ALA A 507 0.64 -26.71 10.78
N LEU A 508 1.03 -26.69 12.05
CA LEU A 508 0.42 -25.84 13.08
C LEU A 508 0.53 -24.34 12.76
N VAL A 509 1.68 -23.89 12.28
CA VAL A 509 1.91 -22.49 11.91
C VAL A 509 0.95 -22.04 10.81
N TYR A 510 0.90 -22.78 9.70
CA TYR A 510 0.09 -22.38 8.55
C TYR A 510 -1.41 -22.59 8.77
N THR A 511 -1.84 -23.60 9.54
CA THR A 511 -3.25 -23.74 9.93
C THR A 511 -3.69 -22.62 10.88
N SER A 512 -2.80 -22.15 11.77
CA SER A 512 -3.10 -21.02 12.66
C SER A 512 -3.24 -19.72 11.88
N ILE A 513 -2.32 -19.45 10.94
CA ILE A 513 -2.41 -18.31 10.02
C ILE A 513 -3.72 -18.36 9.23
N LEU A 514 -4.08 -19.53 8.68
CA LEU A 514 -5.32 -19.71 7.94
C LEU A 514 -6.55 -19.43 8.81
N ALA A 515 -6.61 -20.01 10.02
CA ALA A 515 -7.72 -19.82 10.94
C ALA A 515 -7.93 -18.33 11.30
N LEU A 516 -6.85 -17.61 11.64
CA LEU A 516 -6.91 -16.18 11.93
C LEU A 516 -7.28 -15.34 10.69
N SER A 517 -6.83 -15.75 9.50
CA SER A 517 -7.19 -15.10 8.23
C SER A 517 -8.68 -15.27 7.91
N CYS A 518 -9.27 -16.44 8.22
CA CYS A 518 -10.72 -16.68 8.09
C CYS A 518 -11.56 -15.85 9.07
N LEU A 519 -11.02 -15.50 10.24
CA LEU A 519 -11.69 -14.64 11.20
C LEU A 519 -11.71 -13.17 10.72
N GLY A 520 -10.61 -12.68 10.16
CA GLY A 520 -10.45 -11.29 9.76
C GLY A 520 -10.35 -10.32 10.95
N MET A 521 -10.00 -9.05 10.69
CA MET A 521 -9.71 -8.10 11.77
C MET A 521 -10.87 -7.93 12.76
N ARG A 522 -12.11 -7.82 12.25
CA ARG A 522 -13.30 -7.56 13.07
C ARG A 522 -13.60 -8.68 14.05
N ARG A 523 -13.50 -9.95 13.63
CA ARG A 523 -13.77 -11.09 14.51
C ARG A 523 -12.60 -11.39 15.43
N VAL A 524 -11.36 -11.15 14.99
CA VAL A 524 -10.18 -11.22 15.86
C VAL A 524 -10.31 -10.20 16.99
N LEU A 525 -10.74 -8.97 16.69
CA LEU A 525 -11.00 -7.95 17.69
C LEU A 525 -12.10 -8.36 18.69
N ALA A 526 -13.12 -9.09 18.23
CA ALA A 526 -14.23 -9.57 19.05
C ALA A 526 -13.88 -10.79 19.94
N LEU A 527 -12.67 -11.36 19.83
CA LEU A 527 -12.27 -12.50 20.67
C LEU A 527 -12.17 -12.08 22.14
N PRO A 528 -12.81 -12.82 23.07
CA PRO A 528 -12.84 -12.45 24.47
C PRO A 528 -11.44 -12.47 25.10
N GLY A 529 -11.13 -11.42 25.86
CA GLY A 529 -9.91 -11.29 26.68
C GLY A 529 -8.65 -10.88 25.92
N HIS A 530 -8.41 -11.39 24.70
CA HIS A 530 -7.10 -11.25 24.03
C HIS A 530 -7.17 -10.68 22.61
N GLY A 531 -8.37 -10.42 22.06
CA GLY A 531 -8.54 -9.98 20.67
C GLY A 531 -7.78 -8.70 20.30
N GLN A 532 -7.89 -7.66 21.15
CA GLN A 532 -7.16 -6.40 21.00
C GLN A 532 -5.65 -6.59 21.03
N CYS A 533 -5.13 -7.38 21.99
CA CYS A 533 -3.69 -7.64 22.14
C CYS A 533 -3.13 -8.40 20.93
N LEU A 534 -3.85 -9.42 20.44
CA LEU A 534 -3.48 -10.14 19.22
C LEU A 534 -3.46 -9.22 18.00
N LEU A 535 -4.49 -8.39 17.83
CA LEU A 535 -4.56 -7.47 16.71
C LEU A 535 -3.46 -6.40 16.77
N GLN A 536 -3.18 -5.88 17.97
CA GLN A 536 -2.05 -4.98 18.22
C GLN A 536 -0.73 -5.65 17.86
N LEU A 537 -0.53 -6.90 18.29
CA LEU A 537 0.66 -7.69 17.95
C LEU A 537 0.80 -7.85 16.43
N PHE A 538 -0.28 -7.97 15.66
CA PHE A 538 -0.20 -8.12 14.20
C PHE A 538 -0.07 -6.80 13.44
N LEU A 539 -0.74 -5.73 13.86
CA LEU A 539 -0.73 -4.45 13.15
C LEU A 539 0.47 -3.56 13.46
N ALA A 540 1.01 -3.60 14.68
CA ALA A 540 2.11 -2.73 15.12
C ALA A 540 3.37 -2.86 14.26
N ARG A 541 4.20 -1.81 14.20
CA ARG A 541 5.52 -1.84 13.54
C ARG A 541 6.59 -1.35 14.50
N GLY A 542 7.72 -2.05 14.60
CA GLY A 542 8.89 -1.57 15.35
C GLY A 542 8.73 -1.52 16.88
N ARG A 543 9.39 -0.54 17.53
CA ARG A 543 9.58 -0.42 18.99
C ARG A 543 8.29 -0.28 19.82
N SER A 544 7.13 -0.11 19.21
CA SER A 544 5.84 -0.02 19.94
C SER A 544 5.29 -1.38 20.40
N ILE A 545 5.93 -2.51 20.07
CA ILE A 545 5.45 -3.85 20.48
C ILE A 545 5.53 -4.04 22.00
N LEU A 546 6.60 -3.58 22.66
CA LEU A 546 6.82 -3.84 24.09
C LEU A 546 6.04 -2.91 25.03
N PRO A 547 6.03 -1.57 24.87
CA PRO A 547 5.30 -0.69 25.79
C PRO A 547 3.79 -0.89 25.72
N SER A 548 3.24 -1.06 24.51
CA SER A 548 1.79 -1.16 24.31
C SER A 548 1.20 -2.50 24.75
N ALA A 549 1.90 -3.62 24.52
CA ALA A 549 1.41 -4.93 24.96
C ALA A 549 1.54 -5.10 26.48
N LEU A 550 2.60 -4.56 27.10
CA LEU A 550 2.84 -4.68 28.55
C LEU A 550 2.03 -3.66 29.37
N SER A 551 1.82 -2.43 28.87
CA SER A 551 1.03 -1.42 29.57
C SER A 551 -0.47 -1.78 29.63
N PHE A 552 -0.98 -2.57 28.68
CA PHE A 552 -2.41 -2.91 28.61
C PHE A 552 -2.77 -4.21 29.35
N CYS A 553 -1.87 -5.20 29.44
CA CYS A 553 -2.06 -6.34 30.34
C CYS A 553 -2.14 -5.92 31.83
N ALA A 554 -1.67 -4.72 32.17
CA ALA A 554 -1.68 -4.18 33.53
C ALA A 554 -2.96 -3.41 33.91
N LEU A 555 -3.89 -3.12 32.97
CA LEU A 555 -5.09 -2.33 33.26
C LEU A 555 -6.38 -3.10 32.98
N ARG A 556 -6.82 -3.84 34.00
CA ARG A 556 -8.20 -4.31 34.14
C ARG A 556 -8.83 -3.46 35.25
N PRO A 557 -9.76 -2.54 34.99
CA PRO A 557 -10.36 -1.74 36.05
C PRO A 557 -11.38 -2.60 36.79
N GLY A 558 -11.04 -2.94 38.03
CA GLY A 558 -12.01 -3.27 39.07
C GLY A 558 -12.19 -2.05 39.96
N SER A 559 -13.46 -1.69 40.18
CA SER A 559 -14.00 -0.74 41.16
C SER A 559 -13.70 0.76 40.99
N ASP A 560 -14.82 1.50 40.99
CA ASP A 560 -14.95 2.94 41.04
C ASP A 560 -14.22 3.57 42.25
N SER A 561 -13.50 4.68 42.00
CA SER A 561 -13.57 5.94 42.77
C SER A 561 -12.45 6.89 42.34
N GLU A 562 -12.85 8.09 41.93
CA GLU A 562 -12.15 9.38 42.10
C GLU A 562 -10.63 9.49 41.88
N SER A 563 -10.22 10.27 40.88
CA SER A 563 -9.36 11.45 41.12
C SER A 563 -9.12 12.24 39.83
N GLU A 564 -9.73 13.42 39.79
CA GLU A 564 -9.16 14.59 39.13
C GLU A 564 -7.75 14.84 39.70
N SER A 565 -6.72 14.80 38.86
CA SER A 565 -5.44 15.53 39.00
C SER A 565 -4.38 14.91 38.09
N ALA A 566 -4.38 15.26 36.80
CA ALA A 566 -3.24 15.03 35.91
C ALA A 566 -3.25 16.02 34.72
N ALA A 567 -3.67 17.26 34.96
CA ALA A 567 -3.64 18.35 33.99
C ALA A 567 -2.81 19.52 34.52
N THR A 568 -1.57 19.26 34.94
CA THR A 568 -0.55 20.30 35.14
C THR A 568 0.80 19.62 35.19
N LEU A 569 1.59 19.73 34.12
CA LEU A 569 3.06 19.62 34.07
C LEU A 569 3.45 19.29 32.62
N LEU A 570 3.53 20.32 31.77
CA LEU A 570 4.40 20.35 30.59
C LEU A 570 4.44 21.81 30.09
N SER A 571 4.99 22.69 30.92
CA SER A 571 5.42 24.03 30.53
C SER A 571 6.58 24.44 31.42
N THR A 572 7.81 24.11 31.03
CA THR A 572 9.00 24.97 31.24
C THR A 572 10.24 24.34 30.59
N ASP A 573 10.98 25.22 29.93
CA ASP A 573 12.42 25.22 29.68
C ASP A 573 13.02 24.24 28.65
N TYR A 574 13.44 24.78 27.50
CA TYR A 574 14.84 25.24 27.38
C TYR A 574 15.05 26.10 26.11
N SER A 575 15.38 27.37 26.33
CA SER A 575 16.10 28.26 25.42
C SER A 575 17.60 28.29 25.78
N SER A 576 18.45 28.67 24.81
CA SER A 576 19.93 28.82 24.83
C SER A 576 20.72 27.51 24.99
N GLU A 577 21.52 27.03 24.04
CA GLU A 577 22.73 27.60 23.39
C GLU A 577 22.93 27.10 21.95
#